data_AF-M0HN35-F1
#
_entry.id   AF-M0HN35-F1
#
_cell.length_a   1.000
_cell.length_b   1.000
_cell.length_c   1.000
_cell.angle_alpha   90.00
_cell.angle_beta   90.00
_cell.angle_gamma   90.00
#
_symmetry.space_group_name_H-M   'P 1'
#
loop_
_entity.id
_entity.type
_entity.pdbx_description
1 polymer ?
#
loop_
_entity_poly.entity_id
_entity_poly.type
_entity_poly.pdbx_seq_one_letter_code
_entity_poly.pdbx_strand_id
1 'polypeptide(L)' 'MRDHTEFDSFAAFCDQSPWAFDDVADVRDVSRARLDEYVAGRTDFETWEEMKTRAAEEEIIDQIVS' A
#
# COMPACT_ATOMS: atom_id res chain seq x y z
N MET A 1 -1.11 -6.68 -5.82
CA MET A 1 -1.96 -5.45 -5.81
C MET A 1 -3.40 -5.75 -6.21
N ARG A 2 -3.66 -6.24 -7.43
CA ARG A 2 -5.02 -6.60 -7.88
C ARG A 2 -5.70 -7.67 -7.01
N ASP A 3 -4.91 -8.53 -6.37
CA ASP A 3 -5.42 -9.61 -5.52
C ASP A 3 -5.96 -9.13 -4.16
N HIS A 4 -5.64 -7.89 -3.76
CA HIS A 4 -5.92 -7.36 -2.43
C HIS A 4 -6.46 -5.93 -2.40
N THR A 5 -6.57 -5.29 -3.57
CA THR A 5 -6.91 -3.87 -3.69
C THR A 5 -7.65 -3.61 -5.00
N GLU A 6 -8.42 -2.51 -5.07
CA GLU A 6 -9.05 -2.06 -6.31
C GLU A 6 -8.04 -1.51 -7.36
N PHE A 7 -6.75 -1.43 -7.02
CA PHE A 7 -5.72 -0.80 -7.85
C PHE A 7 -4.87 -1.81 -8.61
N ASP A 8 -4.49 -1.42 -9.83
CA ASP A 8 -3.63 -2.23 -10.69
C ASP A 8 -2.15 -2.20 -10.27
N SER A 9 -1.72 -1.16 -9.57
CA SER A 9 -0.33 -0.94 -9.17
C SER A 9 -0.21 0.01 -7.97
N PHE A 10 0.96 0.02 -7.33
CA PHE A 10 1.27 0.98 -6.26
C PHE A 10 1.24 2.43 -6.74
N ALA A 11 1.69 2.70 -7.97
CA ALA A 11 1.59 4.03 -8.56
C ALA A 11 0.13 4.51 -8.68
N ALA A 12 -0.78 3.62 -9.11
CA ALA A 12 -2.21 3.95 -9.20
C ALA A 12 -2.86 4.18 -7.82
N PHE A 13 -2.42 3.45 -6.80
CA PHE A 13 -2.84 3.68 -5.41
C PHE A 13 -2.42 5.08 -4.92
N CYS A 14 -1.18 5.49 -5.22
CA CYS A 14 -0.67 6.81 -4.87
C CYS A 14 -1.38 7.94 -5.63
N ASP A 15 -1.64 7.78 -6.93
CA ASP A 15 -2.30 8.78 -7.78
C ASP A 15 -3.73 9.09 -7.31
N GLN A 16 -4.47 8.08 -6.86
CA GLN A 16 -5.83 8.27 -6.30
C GLN A 16 -5.82 8.74 -4.85
N SER A 17 -4.66 8.77 -4.20
CA SER A 17 -4.56 9.17 -2.81
C SER A 17 -4.77 10.67 -2.64
N PRO A 18 -5.35 11.13 -1.51
CA PRO A 18 -5.49 12.55 -1.24
C PRO A 18 -4.15 13.24 -0.91
N TRP A 19 -3.04 12.49 -0.87
CA TRP A 19 -1.70 12.97 -0.59
C TRP A 19 -0.79 12.78 -1.80
N ALA A 20 0.09 13.75 -2.04
CA ALA A 20 1.18 13.57 -2.99
C ALA A 20 2.25 12.70 -2.32
N PHE A 21 2.41 11.48 -2.83
CA PHE A 21 3.52 10.60 -2.47
C PHE A 21 4.56 10.70 -3.58
N ASP A 22 5.37 11.77 -3.55
CA ASP A 22 6.50 11.91 -4.48
C ASP A 22 7.61 10.90 -4.13
N ASP A 23 7.72 10.51 -2.85
CA ASP A 23 8.59 9.44 -2.36
C ASP A 23 7.94 8.66 -1.19
N VAL A 24 8.48 7.46 -0.88
CA VAL A 24 8.05 6.66 0.27
C VAL A 24 8.26 7.41 1.59
N ALA A 25 9.19 8.38 1.61
CA ALA A 25 9.40 9.28 2.73
C ALA A 25 8.18 10.18 3.04
N ASP A 26 7.42 10.62 2.03
CA ASP A 26 6.27 11.52 2.21
C ASP A 26 5.09 10.83 2.91
N VAL A 27 5.03 9.50 2.81
CA VAL A 27 4.09 8.67 3.58
C VAL A 27 4.28 8.87 5.08
N ARG A 28 5.49 9.22 5.55
CA ARG A 28 5.77 9.43 6.98
C ARG A 28 5.20 10.73 7.53
N ASP A 29 4.90 11.70 6.66
CA ASP A 29 4.25 12.97 7.03
C ASP A 29 2.72 12.81 7.18
N VAL A 30 2.14 11.74 6.61
CA VAL A 30 0.75 11.40 6.85
C VAL A 30 0.62 10.70 8.21
N SER A 31 -0.36 11.14 9.00
CA SER A 31 -0.61 10.49 10.29
C SER A 31 -1.00 9.03 10.08
N ARG A 32 -0.46 8.17 10.93
CA ARG A 32 -0.67 6.71 10.88
C ARG A 32 -2.14 6.33 10.75
N ALA A 33 -2.98 6.93 11.59
CA ALA A 33 -4.42 6.67 11.61
C ALA A 33 -5.12 7.02 10.28
N ARG A 34 -4.66 8.06 9.57
CA ARG A 34 -5.24 8.44 8.27
C ARG A 34 -4.82 7.47 7.16
N LEU A 35 -3.57 6.99 7.20
CA LEU A 35 -3.14 5.94 6.28
C LEU A 35 -3.92 4.66 6.52
N ASP A 36 -4.08 4.27 7.78
CA ASP A 36 -4.84 3.07 8.12
C ASP A 36 -6.31 3.20 7.67
N GLU A 37 -6.97 4.34 7.88
CA GLU A 37 -8.33 4.60 7.37
C GLU A 37 -8.41 4.53 5.84
N TYR A 38 -7.44 5.12 5.13
CA TYR A 38 -7.39 5.11 3.67
C TYR A 38 -7.20 3.68 3.12
N VAL A 39 -6.33 2.89 3.75
CA VAL A 39 -6.04 1.50 3.39
C VAL A 39 -7.27 0.62 3.67
N ALA A 40 -7.86 0.73 4.85
CA ALA A 40 -9.05 -0.05 5.23
C ALA A 40 -10.28 0.23 4.34
N GLY A 41 -10.37 1.43 3.77
CA GLY A 41 -11.47 1.79 2.87
C GLY A 41 -11.31 1.32 1.43
N ARG A 42 -10.12 0.85 1.02
CA ARG A 42 -9.73 0.66 -0.39
C ARG A 42 -9.00 -0.65 -0.70
N THR A 43 -8.68 -1.39 0.34
CA THR A 43 -7.92 -2.64 0.28
C THR A 43 -8.51 -3.64 1.26
N ASP A 44 -8.07 -4.89 1.17
CA ASP A 44 -8.44 -5.94 2.11
C ASP A 44 -7.67 -5.85 3.45
N PHE A 45 -6.84 -4.83 3.65
CA PHE A 45 -5.99 -4.67 4.84
C PHE A 45 -6.57 -3.63 5.80
N GLU A 46 -6.44 -3.86 7.10
CA GLU A 46 -6.92 -2.91 8.11
C GLU A 46 -5.91 -1.78 8.38
N THR A 47 -4.63 -1.99 8.06
CA THR A 47 -3.57 -1.03 8.33
C THR A 47 -2.55 -0.95 7.21
N TRP A 48 -1.89 0.21 7.12
CA TRP A 48 -0.80 0.42 6.17
C TRP A 48 0.39 -0.51 6.39
N GLU A 49 0.65 -0.95 7.63
CA GLU A 49 1.80 -1.82 7.94
C GLU A 49 1.51 -3.24 7.48
N GLU A 50 0.27 -3.69 7.66
CA GLU A 50 -0.18 -4.99 7.17
C GLU A 50 -0.06 -5.07 5.65
N MET A 51 -0.55 -4.05 4.93
CA MET A 51 -0.40 -3.95 3.48
C MET A 51 1.06 -4.02 3.03
N LYS A 52 1.96 -3.25 3.65
CA LYS A 52 3.40 -3.27 3.31
C LYS A 52 4.04 -4.62 3.62
N THR A 53 3.69 -5.22 4.75
CA THR A 53 4.25 -6.51 5.16
C THR A 53 3.88 -7.57 4.14
N ARG A 54 2.61 -7.60 3.72
CA ARG A 54 2.12 -8.54 2.71
C ARG A 54 2.78 -8.33 1.36
N ALA A 55 2.89 -7.10 0.89
CA ALA A 55 3.59 -6.78 -0.35
C ALA A 55 5.06 -7.25 -0.33
N ALA A 56 5.76 -7.08 0.79
CA ALA A 56 7.14 -7.55 0.95
C ALA A 56 7.24 -9.08 0.99
N GLU A 57 6.31 -9.76 1.68
CA GLU A 57 6.24 -11.23 1.69
C GLU A 57 6.03 -11.79 0.27
N GLU A 58 5.10 -11.21 -0.49
CA GLU A 58 4.81 -11.62 -1.87
C GLU A 58 6.02 -11.42 -2.80
N GLU A 59 6.73 -10.28 -2.68
CA GLU A 59 7.94 -10.01 -3.48
C GLU A 59 9.08 -11.00 -3.17
N ILE A 60 9.24 -11.37 -1.90
CA ILE A 60 10.23 -12.38 -1.51
C ILE A 60 9.86 -13.74 -2.08
N ILE A 61 8.58 -14.12 -2.04
CA ILE A 61 8.11 -15.38 -2.63
C ILE A 61 8.38 -15.37 -4.13
N ASP A 62 8.00 -14.31 -4.84
CA ASP A 62 8.20 -14.17 -6.30
C ASP A 62 9.68 -14.35 -6.68
N GLN A 63 10.61 -13.75 -5.93
CA GLN A 63 12.05 -13.91 -6.13
C GLN A 63 12.57 -15.34 -5.90
N ILE A 64 11.87 -16.16 -5.09
CA ILE A 64 12.26 -17.55 -4.80
C ILE A 64 11.72 -18.52 -5.86
N VAL A 65 10.52 -18.27 -6.39
CA VAL A 65 9.89 -19.12 -7.42
C VAL A 65 10.26 -18.71 -8.86
N SER A 66 10.90 -17.55 -9.06
CA SER A 66 11.44 -17.10 -10.35
C SER A 66 12.78 -17.75 -10.72
#